data_AF-A0A9D2KZD0-F1
#
_entry.id   AF-A0A9D2KZD0-F1
#
_cell.length_a   1.000
_cell.length_b   1.000
_cell.length_c   1.000
_cell.angle_alpha   90.00
_cell.angle_beta   90.00
_cell.angle_gamma   90.00
#
_symmetry.space_group_name_H-M   'P 1'
#
loop_
_entity.id
_entity.type
_entity.pdbx_description
1 polymer ?
#
loop_
_entity_poly.entity_id
_entity_poly.type
_entity_poly.pdbx_seq_one_letter_code
_entity_poly.pdbx_strand_id
1 'polypeptide(L)' 'MTEWVGIKWLMQETGIKSHKTLQKRILVPYREDLEKFVRYPKIAGEPWKFSRVHMQEWLRNNVV' A
#
# COMPACT_ATOMS: atom_id res chain seq x y z
N MET A 1 -1.59 8.70 16.39
CA MET A 1 -2.69 7.78 16.03
C MET A 1 -2.43 7.27 14.63
N THR A 2 -2.33 5.96 14.44
CA THR A 2 -2.03 5.38 13.12
C THR A 2 -3.34 5.15 12.36
N GLU A 3 -3.63 6.02 11.38
CA GLU A 3 -4.79 5.84 10.51
C GLU A 3 -4.53 4.70 9.51
N TRP A 4 -5.41 3.69 9.51
CA TRP A 4 -5.37 2.62 8.53
C TRP A 4 -6.26 2.97 7.34
N VAL A 5 -5.67 3.00 6.16
CA VAL A 5 -6.34 3.33 4.90
C VAL A 5 -6.42 2.11 3.99
N GLY A 6 -7.41 2.11 3.09
CA GLY A 6 -7.60 1.05 2.11
C GLY A 6 -6.78 1.27 0.84
N ILE A 7 -6.78 0.27 -0.05
CA ILE A 7 -6.01 0.35 -1.30
C ILE A 7 -6.45 1.46 -2.24
N LYS A 8 -7.71 1.89 -2.17
CA LYS A 8 -8.21 3.03 -2.93
C LYS A 8 -7.44 4.31 -2.64
N TRP A 9 -7.05 4.53 -1.38
CA TRP A 9 -6.22 5.68 -1.00
C TRP A 9 -4.85 5.60 -1.67
N LEU A 10 -4.21 4.43 -1.59
CA LEU A 10 -2.89 4.22 -2.20
C LEU A 10 -2.91 4.38 -3.73
N MET A 11 -4.01 3.98 -4.37
CA MET A 11 -4.24 4.20 -5.81
C MET A 11 -4.41 5.68 -6.17
N GLN A 12 -4.99 6.50 -5.28
CA GLN A 12 -5.10 7.95 -5.46
C GLN A 12 -3.73 8.61 -5.33
N GLU A 13 -2.98 8.30 -4.27
CA GLU A 13 -1.65 8.87 -4.02
C GLU A 13 -0.65 8.56 -5.13
N THR A 14 -0.65 7.32 -5.62
CA THR A 14 0.28 6.88 -6.66
C THR A 14 -0.18 7.22 -8.07
N GLY A 15 -1.43 7.69 -8.23
CA GLY A 15 -2.09 7.87 -9.53
C GLY A 15 -2.37 6.56 -10.29
N ILE A 16 -2.06 5.40 -9.70
CA ILE A 16 -2.23 4.10 -10.35
C ILE A 16 -3.67 3.62 -10.21
N LYS A 17 -4.42 3.69 -11.31
CA LYS A 17 -5.83 3.24 -11.38
C LYS A 17 -6.01 1.72 -11.40
N SER A 18 -4.94 0.96 -11.64
CA SER A 18 -5.01 -0.51 -11.72
C SER A 18 -4.37 -1.16 -10.50
N HIS A 19 -5.19 -1.86 -9.70
CA HIS A 19 -4.73 -2.61 -8.54
C HIS A 19 -3.64 -3.64 -8.91
N LYS A 20 -3.78 -4.34 -10.04
CA LYS A 20 -2.74 -5.28 -10.52
C LYS A 20 -1.41 -4.58 -10.80
N THR A 21 -1.46 -3.39 -11.38
CA THR A 21 -0.24 -2.60 -11.67
C THR A 21 0.41 -2.12 -10.38
N LEU A 22 -0.40 -1.63 -9.43
CA LEU A 22 0.07 -1.21 -8.10
C LEU A 22 0.75 -2.37 -7.37
N GLN A 23 0.15 -3.57 -7.43
CA GLN A 23 0.75 -4.76 -6.85
C GLN A 23 2.11 -5.06 -7.48
N LYS A 24 2.17 -5.18 -8.80
CA LYS A 24 3.42 -5.54 -9.49
C LYS A 24 4.53 -4.50 -9.35
N ARG A 25 4.20 -3.21 -9.27
CA ARG A 25 5.19 -2.12 -9.22
C ARG A 25 5.61 -1.74 -7.81
N ILE A 26 4.71 -1.86 -6.84
CA ILE A 26 4.94 -1.37 -5.48
C ILE A 26 4.82 -2.51 -4.47
N LEU A 27 3.65 -3.16 -4.39
CA LEU A 27 3.36 -4.07 -3.26
C LEU A 27 4.16 -5.38 -3.28
N VAL A 28 4.52 -5.87 -4.46
CA VAL A 28 5.30 -7.10 -4.66
C VAL A 28 6.81 -6.85 -4.54
N PRO A 29 7.42 -5.91 -5.28
CA PRO A 29 8.87 -5.70 -5.21
C PRO A 29 9.34 -5.17 -3.85
N TYR A 30 8.49 -4.43 -3.13
CA TYR A 30 8.82 -3.88 -1.81
C TYR A 30 8.09 -4.60 -0.68
N ARG A 31 7.62 -5.82 -0.91
CA ARG A 31 6.78 -6.56 0.05
C ARG A 31 7.42 -6.66 1.43
N GLU A 32 8.71 -7.00 1.49
CA GLU A 32 9.46 -7.20 2.74
C GLU A 32 9.55 -5.92 3.59
N ASP A 33 9.54 -4.75 2.95
CA ASP A 33 9.56 -3.49 3.68
C ASP A 33 8.16 -3.02 4.05
N LEU A 34 7.21 -3.19 3.12
CA LEU A 34 5.81 -2.81 3.27
C LEU A 34 5.09 -3.66 4.32
N GLU A 35 5.40 -4.95 4.47
CA GLU A 35 4.72 -5.83 5.44
C GLU A 35 4.83 -5.37 6.91
N LYS A 36 5.81 -4.51 7.22
CA LYS A 36 5.97 -3.88 8.54
C LYS A 36 4.79 -2.94 8.87
N PHE A 37 4.16 -2.35 7.86
CA PHE A 37 3.10 -1.34 8.01
C PHE A 37 1.92 -1.51 7.03
N VAL A 38 1.89 -2.63 6.30
CA VAL A 38 0.83 -3.04 5.38
C VAL A 38 0.29 -4.40 5.82
N ARG A 39 -1.02 -4.46 6.05
CA ARG A 39 -1.75 -5.71 6.26
C ARG A 39 -2.26 -6.23 4.93
N TYR A 40 -1.54 -7.22 4.42
CA TYR A 40 -1.92 -8.00 3.26
C TYR A 40 -3.11 -8.91 3.61
N PRO A 41 -4.16 -8.95 2.78
CA PRO A 41 -5.29 -9.83 3.04
C PRO A 41 -4.85 -11.29 2.95
N LYS A 42 -5.15 -12.08 3.98
CA LYS A 42 -4.80 -13.51 4.03
C LYS A 42 -5.87 -14.40 3.41
N ILE A 43 -7.11 -13.91 3.35
CA ILE A 43 -8.27 -14.61 2.83
C ILE A 43 -8.96 -13.77 1.73
N ALA A 44 -9.60 -14.46 0.79
CA ALA A 44 -10.41 -13.82 -0.24
C ALA A 44 -11.57 -13.05 0.41
N GLY A 45 -11.64 -11.73 0.17
CA GLY A 45 -12.65 -10.84 0.76
C GLY A 45 -12.15 -9.94 1.89
N GLU A 46 -10.95 -10.19 2.42
CA GLU A 46 -10.36 -9.29 3.41
C GLU A 46 -9.86 -7.99 2.73
N PRO A 47 -10.16 -6.80 3.29
CA PRO A 47 -9.68 -5.55 2.73
C PRO A 47 -8.20 -5.34 3.05
N TRP A 48 -7.45 -4.85 2.06
CA TRP A 48 -6.10 -4.36 2.27
C TRP A 48 -6.10 -3.17 3.24
N LYS A 49 -5.18 -3.17 4.21
CA LYS A 49 -5.00 -2.04 5.12
C LYS A 49 -3.55 -1.58 5.09
N PHE A 50 -3.36 -0.29 4.90
CA PHE A 50 -2.06 0.38 4.87
C PHE A 50 -2.04 1.38 6.00
N SER A 51 -0.93 1.47 6.74
CA SER A 51 -0.74 2.58 7.66
C SER A 51 -0.47 3.84 6.85
N ARG A 52 -1.37 4.83 6.91
CA ARG A 52 -1.28 6.06 6.12
C ARG A 52 0.05 6.78 6.31
N VAL A 53 0.48 6.97 7.55
CA VAL A 53 1.71 7.73 7.89
C VAL A 53 2.95 7.05 7.31
N HIS A 54 3.18 5.78 7.68
CA HIS A 54 4.32 5.01 7.18
C HIS A 54 4.30 4.82 5.66
N MET A 55 3.12 4.58 5.07
CA MET A 55 3.01 4.42 3.62
C MET A 55 3.32 5.74 2.90
N GLN A 56 2.83 6.87 3.41
CA GLN A 56 3.08 8.19 2.82
C GLN A 56 4.57 8.56 2.92
N GLU A 57 5.21 8.28 4.05
CA GLU A 57 6.66 8.46 4.23
C GLU A 57 7.44 7.55 3.28
N TRP A 58 7.05 6.28 3.17
CA TRP A 58 7.70 5.33 2.27
C TRP A 58 7.57 5.76 0.80
N LEU A 59 6.38 6.19 0.37
CA LEU A 59 6.13 6.71 -0.98
C LEU A 59 6.97 7.96 -1.27
N ARG A 60 7.12 8.85 -0.30
CA ARG A 60 7.96 10.05 -0.43
C ARG A 60 9.45 9.75 -0.60
N ASN A 61 9.92 8.62 -0.08
CA ASN A 61 11.33 8.23 -0.16
C ASN A 61 11.65 7.29 -1.34
N ASN A 62 10.66 6.57 -1.87
CA ASN A 62 10.89 5.51 -2.87
C ASN A 62 10.16 5.72 -4.21
N VAL A 63 9.17 6.62 -4.29
CA VAL A 63 8.29 6.75 -5.46
C VAL A 63 8.18 8.19 -5.97
N VAL A 64 8.12 9.17 -5.06
CA VAL A 64 8.04 10.62 -5.35
C VAL A 64 9.43 11.27 -5.28
#